data_AF-A0A0G1MJ64-F1
#
_entry.id   AF-A0A0G1MJ64-F1
#
_cell.length_a   1.000
_cell.length_b   1.000
_cell.length_c   1.000
_cell.angle_alpha   90.00
_cell.angle_beta   90.00
_cell.angle_gamma   90.00
#
_symmetry.space_group_name_H-M   'P 1'
#
loop_
_entity.id
_entity.type
_entity.pdbx_description
1 polymer ?
#
loop_
_entity_poly.entity_id
_entity_poly.type
_entity_poly.pdbx_seq_one_letter_code
_entity_poly.pdbx_strand_id
1 'polypeptide(L)'
;MPEDIFAPSKKETEIPIGKSKKPIKRKAPVKRARSKQKASARVSHATHAAAVDAALSAIAHEENPSQDMEIGGNITAFNPSPRFYRTIALSFLAGTIILVVAVSSMTMGKAIITIKTKPQTITFDAPVNIASNLNGENSVKGVVRLVSVSGSKSMSPENGPEQPSYAGGSVTLVNNSKENQPLVATTRFLSKEEILFRLRKSVVVPANGSIAAEVIADKPGKQNEIGPTQFRIPGLSEAKQKLIYAESASGMTGGTSRKAVLTDVDIERATTVITSELLAEGKKQLESAVNASSTNKLMGVFTSNAKEVKNDTKLGAVTEQFTISMKLEVTGVFYSAADLNTHIMQAIQTNTSYAGSTVSPVGQAEMTVNHSDEKTQTADVRVKQEWMVKTQNYDNLIDKRQLGGLTSDDVSRALKGLEWVDSARVAFTPGWIKKVPKNIDKIKIEFAE
;
A
#
# COMPACT_ATOMS: atom_id res chain seq x y z
N MET A 1 29.58 -40.05 -42.45
CA MET A 1 28.64 -40.03 -43.59
C MET A 1 28.44 -41.47 -44.05
N PRO A 2 27.24 -41.85 -44.51
CA PRO A 2 25.96 -41.12 -44.45
C PRO A 2 25.36 -41.21 -43.02
N GLU A 3 24.47 -40.34 -42.48
CA GLU A 3 23.25 -39.70 -43.03
C GLU A 3 22.13 -40.75 -43.20
N ASP A 4 20.89 -40.63 -42.67
CA ASP A 4 20.01 -39.45 -42.58
C ASP A 4 19.07 -39.37 -41.34
N ILE A 5 18.91 -38.13 -40.84
CA ILE A 5 17.68 -37.31 -40.67
C ILE A 5 16.32 -37.99 -40.31
N PHE A 6 15.71 -37.66 -39.14
CA PHE A 6 14.52 -36.76 -39.01
C PHE A 6 13.89 -36.67 -37.61
N ALA A 7 13.85 -35.45 -37.09
CA ALA A 7 12.85 -34.88 -36.17
C ALA A 7 12.83 -33.35 -36.42
N PRO A 8 11.85 -32.54 -35.97
CA PRO A 8 10.61 -32.88 -35.23
C PRO A 8 9.34 -32.31 -35.90
N SER A 9 8.17 -32.45 -35.25
CA SER A 9 6.98 -31.64 -35.59
C SER A 9 6.32 -31.06 -34.34
N LYS A 10 6.44 -29.74 -34.17
CA LYS A 10 5.55 -28.94 -33.32
C LYS A 10 4.18 -28.81 -34.02
N LYS A 11 3.09 -28.88 -33.26
CA LYS A 11 1.82 -28.22 -33.63
C LYS A 11 1.49 -27.14 -32.61
N GLU A 12 1.76 -25.91 -33.03
CA GLU A 12 1.42 -24.67 -32.36
C GLU A 12 0.07 -24.22 -32.97
N THR A 13 -0.97 -24.06 -32.15
CA THR A 13 -2.33 -23.77 -32.64
C THR A 13 -2.68 -22.32 -32.34
N GLU A 14 -2.47 -21.45 -33.31
CA GLU A 14 -2.89 -20.04 -33.25
C GLU A 14 -4.42 -19.91 -33.32
N ILE A 15 -4.99 -18.99 -32.53
CA ILE A 15 -6.41 -18.60 -32.60
C ILE A 15 -6.48 -17.17 -33.17
N PRO A 16 -7.27 -16.92 -34.24
CA PRO A 16 -7.14 -15.69 -35.03
C PRO A 16 -7.82 -14.45 -34.44
N ILE A 17 -7.24 -13.28 -34.76
CA ILE A 17 -7.63 -11.95 -34.30
C ILE A 17 -8.88 -11.44 -35.06
N GLY A 18 -9.98 -11.22 -34.33
CA GLY A 18 -11.19 -10.58 -34.86
C GLY A 18 -11.07 -9.04 -34.90
N LYS A 19 -10.91 -8.45 -36.10
CA LYS A 19 -10.94 -7.00 -36.31
C LYS A 19 -12.38 -6.50 -36.52
N SER A 20 -12.81 -5.48 -35.79
CA SER A 20 -13.98 -4.66 -36.16
C SER A 20 -13.67 -3.17 -36.02
N LYS A 21 -13.69 -2.45 -37.15
CA LYS A 21 -13.64 -0.98 -37.20
C LYS A 21 -15.00 -0.45 -37.67
N LYS A 22 -15.60 0.48 -36.92
CA LYS A 22 -16.55 1.46 -37.49
C LYS A 22 -16.30 2.86 -36.89
N PRO A 23 -16.00 3.89 -37.71
CA PRO A 23 -15.91 5.27 -37.26
C PRO A 23 -17.29 5.94 -37.30
N ILE A 24 -17.62 6.76 -36.29
CA ILE A 24 -18.82 7.61 -36.31
C ILE A 24 -18.41 9.06 -36.52
N LYS A 25 -18.98 9.70 -37.55
CA LYS A 25 -18.70 11.09 -37.92
C LYS A 25 -19.48 12.09 -37.08
N ARG A 26 -18.81 13.22 -36.79
CA ARG A 26 -19.31 14.57 -36.43
C ARG A 26 -20.81 14.83 -36.64
N LYS A 27 -21.43 15.51 -35.66
CA LYS A 27 -22.46 16.54 -35.89
C LYS A 27 -22.50 17.56 -34.74
N ALA A 28 -22.29 18.83 -35.07
CA ALA A 28 -22.96 19.95 -34.41
C ALA A 28 -24.18 20.30 -35.30
N PRO A 29 -25.27 20.92 -34.78
CA PRO A 29 -25.23 22.37 -34.56
C PRO A 29 -26.06 22.93 -33.38
N VAL A 30 -25.64 24.12 -32.96
CA VAL A 30 -26.38 25.28 -32.42
C VAL A 30 -27.92 25.16 -32.25
N LYS A 31 -28.42 25.55 -31.08
CA LYS A 31 -29.65 26.38 -30.95
C LYS A 31 -29.55 27.39 -29.80
N ARG A 32 -30.06 28.61 -30.04
CA ARG A 32 -30.07 29.77 -29.11
C ARG A 32 -31.44 29.96 -28.45
N ALA A 33 -31.45 30.47 -27.22
CA ALA A 33 -32.42 31.44 -26.67
C ALA A 33 -31.70 32.22 -25.54
N ARG A 34 -31.52 33.57 -25.57
CA ARG A 34 -32.48 34.66 -25.24
C ARG A 34 -33.15 34.49 -23.87
N SER A 35 -33.28 35.48 -22.97
CA SER A 35 -32.88 36.92 -22.89
C SER A 35 -33.00 37.36 -21.40
N LYS A 36 -32.49 38.47 -20.83
CA LYS A 36 -32.02 39.83 -21.23
C LYS A 36 -30.68 40.11 -20.48
N GLN A 37 -29.84 41.14 -20.67
CA GLN A 37 -29.86 42.53 -21.17
C GLN A 37 -30.32 43.64 -20.18
N LYS A 38 -29.33 44.30 -19.55
CA LYS A 38 -29.20 45.74 -19.20
C LYS A 38 -27.86 45.91 -18.44
N ALA A 39 -27.04 46.96 -18.59
CA ALA A 39 -27.09 48.14 -19.47
C ALA A 39 -25.67 48.68 -19.76
N SER A 40 -25.55 49.63 -20.70
CA SER A 40 -24.55 50.71 -20.87
C SER A 40 -23.07 50.53 -20.48
N ALA A 41 -22.10 51.09 -21.22
CA ALA A 41 -22.05 51.63 -22.59
C ALA A 41 -20.57 51.71 -22.99
N ARG A 42 -20.27 51.68 -24.29
CA ARG A 42 -18.90 51.70 -24.83
C ARG A 42 -18.62 53.08 -25.45
N VAL A 43 -17.61 53.78 -24.94
CA VAL A 43 -17.07 55.05 -25.47
C VAL A 43 -15.62 54.74 -25.89
N SER A 44 -15.43 54.25 -27.11
CA SER A 44 -15.02 55.02 -28.30
C SER A 44 -13.56 55.52 -28.23
N HIS A 45 -12.63 54.73 -28.77
CA HIS A 45 -11.35 55.23 -29.26
C HIS A 45 -11.60 56.06 -30.53
N ALA A 46 -11.70 57.38 -30.42
CA ALA A 46 -11.48 58.35 -31.49
C ALA A 46 -11.63 59.79 -30.97
N THR A 47 -10.54 60.40 -30.50
CA THR A 47 -10.35 61.88 -30.47
C THR A 47 -8.92 62.21 -30.01
N HIS A 48 -7.99 62.29 -30.96
CA HIS A 48 -6.77 63.10 -30.79
C HIS A 48 -6.51 64.07 -31.97
N ALA A 49 -7.43 64.13 -32.94
CA ALA A 49 -7.40 65.06 -34.07
C ALA A 49 -8.36 66.27 -33.92
N ALA A 50 -9.33 66.22 -33.01
CA ALA A 50 -10.39 67.23 -32.88
C ALA A 50 -10.05 68.42 -31.95
N ALA A 51 -8.87 68.43 -31.33
CA ALA A 51 -8.43 69.51 -30.42
C ALA A 51 -7.41 70.47 -31.07
N VAL A 52 -7.02 70.24 -32.33
CA VAL A 52 -6.05 71.06 -33.06
C VAL A 52 -6.77 72.01 -34.04
N ASP A 53 -7.81 71.54 -34.74
CA ASP A 53 -8.59 72.37 -35.66
C ASP A 53 -9.41 73.47 -34.96
N ALA A 54 -9.86 73.23 -33.72
CA ALA A 54 -10.60 74.22 -32.93
C ALA A 54 -9.76 75.43 -32.47
N ALA A 55 -8.44 75.36 -32.57
CA ALA A 55 -7.52 76.46 -32.25
C ALA A 55 -7.07 77.25 -33.48
N LEU A 56 -7.25 76.72 -34.70
CA LEU A 56 -6.74 77.31 -35.93
C LEU A 56 -7.75 78.21 -36.67
N SER A 57 -9.05 78.12 -36.38
CA SER A 57 -10.09 78.92 -37.06
C SER A 57 -10.46 80.23 -36.37
N ALA A 58 -9.69 80.68 -35.37
CA ALA A 58 -9.97 81.86 -34.55
C ALA A 58 -8.94 83.01 -34.72
N ILE A 59 -8.05 82.92 -35.71
CA ILE A 59 -6.99 83.93 -35.97
C ILE A 59 -6.98 84.34 -37.46
N ALA A 60 -8.15 84.67 -38.00
CA ALA A 60 -8.28 85.30 -39.30
C ALA A 60 -9.43 86.32 -39.27
N HIS A 61 -9.09 87.59 -39.50
CA HIS A 61 -9.96 88.77 -39.56
C HIS A 61 -10.78 89.11 -38.31
N GLU A 62 -10.27 90.07 -37.54
CA GLU A 62 -11.09 91.22 -37.17
C GLU A 62 -10.23 92.50 -37.25
N GLU A 63 -10.82 93.60 -37.69
CA GLU A 63 -10.09 94.80 -38.13
C GLU A 63 -9.70 95.74 -36.98
N ASN A 64 -8.70 96.57 -37.25
CA ASN A 64 -8.29 97.72 -36.45
C ASN A 64 -9.31 98.87 -36.59
N PRO A 65 -9.83 99.41 -35.47
CA PRO A 65 -10.10 100.84 -35.40
C PRO A 65 -9.22 101.52 -34.33
N SER A 66 -8.49 102.54 -34.77
CA SER A 66 -7.68 103.40 -33.91
C SER A 66 -8.57 104.22 -32.97
N GLN A 67 -8.42 104.07 -31.67
CA GLN A 67 -8.86 105.07 -30.69
C GLN A 67 -7.82 105.25 -29.59
N ASP A 68 -7.35 106.49 -29.48
CA ASP A 68 -6.31 106.90 -28.56
C ASP A 68 -6.92 107.14 -27.17
N MET A 69 -6.50 106.36 -26.17
CA MET A 69 -6.89 106.59 -24.78
C MET A 69 -5.75 106.27 -23.83
N GLU A 70 -4.98 107.29 -23.46
CA GLU A 70 -4.21 107.23 -22.22
C GLU A 70 -5.18 107.30 -21.03
N ILE A 71 -5.05 106.37 -20.07
CA ILE A 71 -4.69 106.67 -18.67
C ILE A 71 -4.50 105.37 -17.88
N GLY A 72 -3.53 105.41 -16.98
CA GLY A 72 -2.94 104.26 -16.29
C GLY A 72 -3.88 103.32 -15.53
N GLY A 73 -3.60 102.03 -15.68
CA GLY A 73 -4.02 100.95 -14.79
C GLY A 73 -2.82 100.05 -14.46
N ASN A 74 -2.45 99.96 -13.18
CA ASN A 74 -1.29 99.19 -12.73
C ASN A 74 -1.46 97.69 -13.03
N ILE A 75 -0.65 97.13 -13.93
CA ILE A 75 -0.50 95.69 -14.05
C ILE A 75 0.33 95.21 -12.86
N THR A 76 -0.34 94.80 -11.77
CA THR A 76 0.35 94.20 -10.63
C THR A 76 0.96 92.87 -11.07
N ALA A 77 2.26 92.86 -11.33
CA ALA A 77 3.00 91.63 -11.59
C ALA A 77 2.71 90.62 -10.47
N PHE A 78 2.22 89.44 -10.84
CA PHE A 78 2.04 88.34 -9.90
C PHE A 78 3.45 87.89 -9.46
N ASN A 79 3.94 88.48 -8.38
CA ASN A 79 5.17 88.12 -7.69
C ASN A 79 4.82 87.04 -6.65
N PRO A 80 4.87 85.74 -7.00
CA PRO A 80 4.63 84.69 -6.03
C PRO A 80 5.65 84.82 -4.90
N SER A 81 5.15 84.91 -3.66
CA SER A 81 6.02 85.08 -2.50
C SER A 81 7.09 83.98 -2.42
N PRO A 82 8.25 84.20 -1.77
CA PRO A 82 9.30 83.18 -1.62
C PRO A 82 8.81 81.85 -1.02
N ARG A 83 7.69 81.86 -0.29
CA ARG A 83 7.03 80.66 0.24
C ARG A 83 6.43 79.77 -0.86
N PHE A 84 5.99 80.34 -1.98
CA PHE A 84 5.41 79.63 -3.13
C PHE A 84 6.47 78.85 -3.92
N TYR A 85 7.61 79.47 -4.23
CA TYR A 85 8.75 78.76 -4.83
C TYR A 85 9.28 77.66 -3.90
N ARG A 86 9.34 77.90 -2.59
CA ARG A 86 9.69 76.88 -1.59
C ARG A 86 8.71 75.69 -1.60
N THR A 87 7.40 75.91 -1.71
CA THR A 87 6.43 74.81 -1.81
C THR A 87 6.54 74.04 -3.13
N ILE A 88 6.79 74.72 -4.25
CA ILE A 88 7.03 74.05 -5.55
C ILE A 88 8.31 73.21 -5.47
N ALA A 89 9.43 73.79 -5.02
CA ALA A 89 10.70 73.07 -4.88
C ALA A 89 10.59 71.86 -3.94
N LEU A 90 9.88 71.98 -2.81
CA LEU A 90 9.63 70.86 -1.89
C LEU A 90 8.72 69.79 -2.52
N SER A 91 7.72 70.16 -3.30
CA SER A 91 6.86 69.20 -4.03
C SER A 91 7.63 68.43 -5.11
N PHE A 92 8.53 69.11 -5.84
CA PHE A 92 9.41 68.49 -6.83
C PHE A 92 10.46 67.58 -6.18
N LEU A 93 11.06 67.98 -5.05
CA LEU A 93 11.97 67.16 -4.26
C LEU A 93 11.25 65.92 -3.68
N ALA A 94 10.05 66.08 -3.14
CA ALA A 94 9.23 64.96 -2.67
C ALA A 94 8.88 64.00 -3.82
N GLY A 95 8.46 64.53 -4.98
CA GLY A 95 8.16 63.75 -6.17
C GLY A 95 9.36 62.96 -6.71
N THR A 96 10.55 63.57 -6.74
CA THR A 96 11.79 62.89 -7.15
C THR A 96 12.23 61.84 -6.13
N ILE A 97 12.11 62.10 -4.83
CA ILE A 97 12.36 61.08 -3.78
C ILE A 97 11.38 59.90 -3.94
N ILE A 98 10.08 60.15 -4.13
CA ILE A 98 9.07 59.10 -4.37
C ILE A 98 9.41 58.29 -5.63
N LEU A 99 9.84 58.94 -6.71
CA LEU A 99 10.23 58.27 -7.96
C LEU A 99 11.49 57.41 -7.77
N VAL A 100 12.51 57.91 -7.07
CA VAL A 100 13.72 57.14 -6.75
C VAL A 100 13.39 55.94 -5.86
N VAL A 101 12.53 56.11 -4.85
CA VAL A 101 12.06 55.01 -3.99
C VAL A 101 11.25 53.98 -4.78
N ALA A 102 10.39 54.41 -5.71
CA ALA A 102 9.62 53.51 -6.57
C ALA A 102 10.53 52.68 -7.50
N VAL A 103 11.48 53.31 -8.21
CA VAL A 103 12.42 52.63 -9.11
C VAL A 103 13.38 51.71 -8.34
N SER A 104 13.88 52.17 -7.18
CA SER A 104 14.70 51.35 -6.28
C SER A 104 13.91 50.13 -5.76
N SER A 105 12.67 50.32 -5.32
CA SER A 105 11.81 49.21 -4.89
C SER A 105 11.54 48.20 -6.00
N MET A 106 11.27 48.65 -7.24
CA MET A 106 11.07 47.75 -8.39
C MET A 106 12.32 46.92 -8.70
N THR A 107 13.52 47.46 -8.47
CA THR A 107 14.78 46.72 -8.67
C THR A 107 15.16 45.83 -7.48
N MET A 108 14.62 46.06 -6.29
CA MET A 108 14.88 45.28 -5.07
C MET A 108 13.96 44.06 -4.87
N GLY A 109 12.94 43.89 -5.73
CA GLY A 109 11.93 42.85 -5.61
C GLY A 109 12.46 41.41 -5.50
N LYS A 110 11.90 40.64 -4.57
CA LYS A 110 12.15 39.20 -4.37
C LYS A 110 10.84 38.42 -4.49
N ALA A 111 10.94 37.17 -4.96
CA ALA A 111 9.85 36.20 -4.95
C ALA A 111 10.26 34.97 -4.11
N ILE A 112 9.37 34.53 -3.23
CA ILE A 112 9.48 33.28 -2.49
C ILE A 112 8.37 32.36 -3.01
N ILE A 113 8.76 31.20 -3.53
CA ILE A 113 7.85 30.21 -4.11
C ILE A 113 7.79 29.03 -3.16
N THR A 114 6.69 28.90 -2.41
CA THR A 114 6.46 27.80 -1.48
C THR A 114 5.69 26.68 -2.18
N ILE A 115 6.29 25.50 -2.27
CA ILE A 115 5.75 24.34 -2.97
C ILE A 115 5.37 23.25 -1.96
N LYS A 116 4.14 22.76 -2.04
CA LYS A 116 3.70 21.50 -1.43
C LYS A 116 3.80 20.39 -2.46
N THR A 117 4.35 19.26 -2.06
CA THR A 117 4.62 18.13 -2.94
C THR A 117 3.66 16.99 -2.65
N LYS A 118 3.25 16.25 -3.69
CA LYS A 118 2.48 15.03 -3.49
C LYS A 118 3.39 13.95 -2.89
N PRO A 119 2.92 13.13 -1.94
CA PRO A 119 3.64 11.92 -1.56
C PRO A 119 3.80 11.04 -2.81
N GLN A 120 5.04 10.69 -3.15
CA GLN A 120 5.34 9.78 -4.24
C GLN A 120 5.42 8.37 -3.66
N THR A 121 4.72 7.40 -4.27
CA THR A 121 4.82 5.98 -3.92
C THR A 121 5.55 5.25 -5.05
N ILE A 122 6.61 4.53 -4.73
CA ILE A 122 7.32 3.65 -5.66
C ILE A 122 7.15 2.20 -5.23
N THR A 123 7.14 1.28 -6.19
CA THR A 123 7.13 -0.16 -5.92
C THR A 123 8.53 -0.70 -6.08
N PHE A 124 9.11 -1.22 -5.00
CA PHE A 124 10.26 -2.11 -5.08
C PHE A 124 9.76 -3.50 -5.46
N ASP A 125 10.33 -4.11 -6.49
CA ASP A 125 10.02 -5.48 -6.92
C ASP A 125 11.28 -6.14 -7.51
N ALA A 126 12.05 -6.83 -6.67
CA ALA A 126 13.35 -7.40 -7.03
C ALA A 126 13.62 -8.72 -6.25
N PRO A 127 14.47 -9.62 -6.79
CA PRO A 127 15.04 -10.68 -5.97
C PRO A 127 15.95 -10.08 -4.88
N VAL A 128 15.97 -10.70 -3.71
CA VAL A 128 16.87 -10.41 -2.58
C VAL A 128 17.39 -11.76 -2.07
N ASN A 129 18.69 -11.87 -1.85
CA ASN A 129 19.26 -13.07 -1.25
C ASN A 129 19.12 -12.99 0.28
N ILE A 130 18.58 -14.04 0.91
CA ILE A 130 18.50 -14.15 2.38
C ILE A 130 19.51 -15.20 2.81
N ALA A 131 20.57 -14.78 3.52
CA ALA A 131 21.68 -15.64 3.89
C ALA A 131 22.16 -15.43 5.33
N SER A 132 22.71 -16.49 5.93
CA SER A 132 23.35 -16.41 7.26
C SER A 132 24.64 -15.59 7.26
N ASN A 133 25.40 -15.65 6.16
CA ASN A 133 26.65 -14.93 5.93
C ASN A 133 26.51 -14.00 4.72
N LEU A 134 26.81 -12.72 4.91
CA LEU A 134 26.67 -11.68 3.88
C LEU A 134 27.90 -11.64 2.97
N ASN A 135 27.97 -12.58 2.03
CA ASN A 135 29.11 -12.77 1.13
C ASN A 135 28.89 -12.25 -0.31
N GLY A 136 27.74 -11.63 -0.59
CA GLY A 136 27.39 -11.14 -1.93
C GLY A 136 26.61 -9.83 -1.88
N GLU A 137 26.59 -9.13 -3.02
CA GLU A 137 25.72 -7.96 -3.21
C GLU A 137 24.24 -8.36 -3.07
N ASN A 138 23.37 -7.39 -2.75
CA ASN A 138 21.92 -7.59 -2.67
C ASN A 138 21.47 -8.70 -1.68
N SER A 139 22.19 -8.83 -0.55
CA SER A 139 21.97 -9.86 0.47
C SER A 139 21.50 -9.28 1.81
N VAL A 140 20.51 -9.92 2.44
CA VAL A 140 19.95 -9.59 3.76
C VAL A 140 20.22 -10.72 4.74
N LYS A 141 20.52 -10.39 6.00
CA LYS A 141 20.83 -11.40 7.01
C LYS A 141 19.58 -12.19 7.38
N GLY A 142 19.68 -13.50 7.32
CA GLY A 142 18.59 -14.40 7.68
C GLY A 142 19.03 -15.84 7.92
N VAL A 143 18.05 -16.71 8.10
CA VAL A 143 18.24 -18.10 8.54
C VAL A 143 17.25 -18.98 7.80
N VAL A 144 17.73 -20.07 7.21
CA VAL A 144 16.86 -21.08 6.56
C VAL A 144 16.73 -22.28 7.50
N ARG A 145 15.52 -22.78 7.71
CA ARG A 145 15.26 -23.96 8.54
C ARG A 145 14.26 -24.88 7.85
N LEU A 146 14.53 -26.17 7.89
CA LEU A 146 13.64 -27.24 7.44
C LEU A 146 13.07 -27.95 8.66
N VAL A 147 11.79 -28.31 8.60
CA VAL A 147 11.20 -29.30 9.52
C VAL A 147 10.45 -30.35 8.71
N SER A 148 10.58 -31.61 9.15
CA SER A 148 9.78 -32.73 8.65
C SER A 148 8.68 -33.03 9.65
N VAL A 149 7.42 -32.81 9.28
CA VAL A 149 6.25 -33.19 10.07
C VAL A 149 5.50 -34.31 9.36
N SER A 150 5.11 -35.35 10.10
CA SER A 150 4.36 -36.49 9.56
C SER A 150 3.01 -36.60 10.25
N GLY A 151 1.99 -37.00 9.50
CA GLY A 151 0.66 -37.23 10.05
C GLY A 151 -0.20 -38.10 9.16
N SER A 152 -1.38 -38.43 9.67
CA SER A 152 -2.42 -39.13 8.93
C SER A 152 -3.79 -38.53 9.24
N LYS A 153 -4.69 -38.57 8.24
CA LYS A 153 -6.05 -38.06 8.34
C LYS A 153 -7.02 -39.02 7.67
N SER A 154 -7.99 -39.50 8.43
CA SER A 154 -9.06 -40.36 7.91
C SER A 154 -10.29 -39.52 7.54
N MET A 155 -10.87 -39.74 6.36
CA MET A 155 -12.06 -39.04 5.86
C MET A 155 -13.00 -40.00 5.13
N SER A 156 -14.25 -39.58 4.91
CA SER A 156 -15.20 -40.30 4.06
C SER A 156 -15.24 -39.74 2.63
N PRO A 157 -15.53 -40.57 1.61
CA PRO A 157 -15.85 -40.12 0.26
C PRO A 157 -17.06 -39.17 0.22
N GLU A 158 -17.11 -38.24 -0.73
CA GLU A 158 -18.16 -37.21 -0.75
C GLU A 158 -19.44 -37.66 -1.48
N ASN A 159 -19.31 -38.51 -2.50
CA ASN A 159 -20.40 -38.83 -3.44
C ASN A 159 -21.28 -40.05 -3.05
N GLY A 160 -21.34 -40.40 -1.76
CA GLY A 160 -22.16 -41.51 -1.24
C GLY A 160 -23.43 -41.05 -0.52
N PRO A 161 -24.43 -41.94 -0.34
CA PRO A 161 -25.53 -41.71 0.59
C PRO A 161 -24.98 -41.56 2.02
N GLU A 162 -25.54 -40.62 2.79
CA GLU A 162 -25.20 -40.46 4.20
C GLU A 162 -25.69 -41.64 5.03
N GLN A 163 -24.83 -42.11 5.93
CA GLN A 163 -25.09 -43.19 6.87
C GLN A 163 -24.69 -42.74 8.28
N PRO A 164 -25.41 -43.16 9.34
CA PRO A 164 -25.01 -42.87 10.71
C PRO A 164 -23.61 -43.40 11.01
N SER A 165 -22.72 -42.53 11.48
CA SER A 165 -21.34 -42.84 11.87
C SER A 165 -21.05 -42.31 13.27
N TYR A 166 -19.95 -42.71 13.86
CA TYR A 166 -19.56 -42.28 15.19
C TYR A 166 -18.77 -40.98 15.14
N ALA A 167 -19.33 -39.90 15.70
CA ALA A 167 -18.61 -38.65 15.87
C ALA A 167 -17.39 -38.83 16.79
N GLY A 168 -16.31 -38.11 16.55
CA GLY A 168 -15.09 -38.21 17.34
C GLY A 168 -14.19 -36.98 17.23
N GLY A 169 -13.11 -36.98 18.01
CA GLY A 169 -12.18 -35.88 18.07
C GLY A 169 -11.12 -36.06 19.16
N SER A 170 -10.29 -35.04 19.33
CA SER A 170 -9.23 -35.01 20.34
C SER A 170 -9.69 -34.22 21.57
N VAL A 171 -9.44 -34.77 22.76
CA VAL A 171 -9.63 -34.09 24.05
C VAL A 171 -8.30 -33.94 24.77
N THR A 172 -8.11 -32.81 25.43
CA THR A 172 -7.04 -32.59 26.40
C THR A 172 -7.53 -33.09 27.75
N LEU A 173 -6.94 -34.18 28.24
CA LEU A 173 -7.15 -34.68 29.59
C LEU A 173 -6.30 -33.86 30.55
N VAL A 174 -6.91 -33.34 31.61
CA VAL A 174 -6.23 -32.54 32.64
C VAL A 174 -6.33 -33.26 33.98
N ASN A 175 -5.24 -33.30 34.75
CA ASN A 175 -5.18 -33.90 36.07
C ASN A 175 -4.48 -32.95 37.05
N ASN A 176 -5.26 -32.25 37.86
CA ASN A 176 -4.82 -31.34 38.92
C ASN A 176 -4.60 -32.05 40.28
N SER A 177 -4.51 -33.38 40.28
CA SER A 177 -4.17 -34.16 41.46
C SER A 177 -2.68 -34.50 41.52
N LYS A 178 -2.21 -34.91 42.70
CA LYS A 178 -0.80 -35.28 42.95
C LYS A 178 -0.44 -36.70 42.51
N GLU A 179 -1.38 -37.45 41.93
CA GLU A 179 -1.21 -38.84 41.52
C GLU A 179 -1.45 -39.00 40.01
N ASN A 180 -0.73 -39.92 39.38
CA ASN A 180 -1.00 -40.29 37.98
C ASN A 180 -2.33 -41.05 37.89
N GLN A 181 -3.20 -40.67 36.95
CA GLN A 181 -4.48 -41.33 36.75
C GLN A 181 -4.47 -42.14 35.45
N PRO A 182 -4.34 -43.48 35.52
CA PRO A 182 -4.56 -44.34 34.36
C PRO A 182 -6.04 -44.33 33.96
N LEU A 183 -6.30 -44.24 32.66
CA LEU A 183 -7.62 -44.37 32.04
C LEU A 183 -7.54 -45.46 30.97
N VAL A 184 -8.41 -46.47 31.06
CA VAL A 184 -8.44 -47.59 30.12
C VAL A 184 -9.16 -47.21 28.83
N ALA A 185 -8.83 -47.88 27.73
CA ALA A 185 -9.65 -47.84 26.51
C ALA A 185 -11.12 -48.10 26.86
N THR A 186 -12.04 -47.45 26.15
CA THR A 186 -13.49 -47.39 26.41
C THR A 186 -13.95 -46.64 27.67
N THR A 187 -13.04 -45.98 28.42
CA THR A 187 -13.41 -45.04 29.51
C THR A 187 -14.44 -44.03 29.03
N ARG A 188 -15.49 -43.83 29.83
CA ARG A 188 -16.63 -42.96 29.53
C ARG A 188 -16.32 -41.48 29.78
N PHE A 189 -16.60 -40.65 28.79
CA PHE A 189 -16.58 -39.19 28.84
C PHE A 189 -17.99 -38.68 28.53
N LEU A 190 -18.49 -37.75 29.33
CA LEU A 190 -19.87 -37.28 29.22
C LEU A 190 -19.87 -35.76 29.05
N SER A 191 -20.42 -35.28 27.94
CA SER A 191 -20.44 -33.85 27.61
C SER A 191 -21.43 -33.07 28.49
N LYS A 192 -21.41 -31.74 28.42
CA LYS A 192 -22.44 -30.88 29.03
C LYS A 192 -23.86 -31.14 28.50
N GLU A 193 -23.96 -31.70 27.30
CA GLU A 193 -25.21 -32.09 26.63
C GLU A 193 -25.60 -33.55 26.94
N GLU A 194 -24.93 -34.19 27.90
CA GLU A 194 -25.13 -35.59 28.31
C GLU A 194 -24.95 -36.62 27.16
N ILE A 195 -24.17 -36.25 26.13
CA ILE A 195 -23.77 -37.14 25.04
C ILE A 195 -22.52 -37.92 25.49
N LEU A 196 -22.58 -39.24 25.35
CA LEU A 196 -21.57 -40.17 25.84
C LEU A 196 -20.51 -40.47 24.76
N PHE A 197 -19.24 -40.30 25.14
CA PHE A 197 -18.06 -40.62 24.37
C PHE A 197 -17.18 -41.65 25.12
N ARG A 198 -16.28 -42.30 24.38
CA ARG A 198 -15.41 -43.36 24.84
C ARG A 198 -13.98 -43.15 24.38
N LEU A 199 -13.02 -43.43 25.26
CA LEU A 199 -11.59 -43.40 24.95
C LEU A 199 -11.21 -44.45 23.89
N ARG A 200 -10.46 -44.07 22.86
CA ARG A 200 -9.99 -45.04 21.84
C ARG A 200 -8.83 -45.92 22.30
N LYS A 201 -7.87 -45.38 23.04
CA LYS A 201 -6.66 -46.07 23.51
C LYS A 201 -6.42 -45.77 24.99
N SER A 202 -5.95 -46.74 25.77
CA SER A 202 -5.58 -46.48 27.18
C SER A 202 -4.49 -45.42 27.27
N VAL A 203 -4.60 -44.50 28.22
CA VAL A 203 -3.62 -43.43 28.49
C VAL A 203 -3.40 -43.28 29.99
N VAL A 204 -2.27 -42.69 30.38
CA VAL A 204 -1.99 -42.32 31.77
C VAL A 204 -1.88 -40.81 31.83
N VAL A 205 -2.79 -40.16 32.56
CA VAL A 205 -2.77 -38.70 32.73
C VAL A 205 -1.80 -38.37 33.88
N PRO A 206 -0.70 -37.64 33.63
CA PRO A 206 0.30 -37.36 34.65
C PRO A 206 -0.24 -36.48 35.78
N ALA A 207 0.31 -36.61 36.99
CA ALA A 207 0.02 -35.73 38.11
C ALA A 207 0.37 -34.26 37.79
N ASN A 208 -0.51 -33.33 38.14
CA ASN A 208 -0.42 -31.89 37.83
C ASN A 208 -0.06 -31.59 36.35
N GLY A 209 -0.64 -32.35 35.42
CA GLY A 209 -0.33 -32.25 34.00
C GLY A 209 -1.50 -32.58 33.08
N SER A 210 -1.23 -32.59 31.79
CA SER A 210 -2.22 -32.89 30.76
C SER A 210 -1.67 -33.75 29.62
N ILE A 211 -2.57 -34.42 28.90
CA ILE A 211 -2.24 -35.25 27.72
C ILE A 211 -3.40 -35.22 26.73
N ALA A 212 -3.10 -35.18 25.43
CA ALA A 212 -4.11 -35.30 24.38
C ALA A 212 -4.51 -36.78 24.16
N ALA A 213 -5.80 -37.04 23.95
CA ALA A 213 -6.31 -38.37 23.66
C ALA A 213 -7.52 -38.33 22.70
N GLU A 214 -7.68 -39.39 21.89
CA GLU A 214 -8.82 -39.54 20.99
C GLU A 214 -10.04 -40.15 21.70
N VAL A 215 -11.21 -39.55 21.46
CA VAL A 215 -12.51 -40.06 21.89
C VAL A 215 -13.46 -40.24 20.71
N ILE A 216 -14.43 -41.14 20.88
CA ILE A 216 -15.45 -41.49 19.88
C ILE A 216 -16.81 -41.66 20.57
N ALA A 217 -17.90 -41.25 19.92
CA ALA A 217 -19.25 -41.35 20.46
C ALA A 217 -19.63 -42.82 20.79
N ASP A 218 -20.47 -43.02 21.80
CA ASP A 218 -21.01 -44.33 22.16
C ASP A 218 -21.99 -44.88 21.10
N LYS A 219 -22.63 -43.98 20.34
CA LYS A 219 -23.64 -44.30 19.33
C LYS A 219 -23.36 -43.57 18.02
N PRO A 220 -23.79 -44.12 16.88
CA PRO A 220 -23.68 -43.43 15.61
C PRO A 220 -24.80 -42.40 15.41
N GLY A 221 -24.58 -41.44 14.53
CA GLY A 221 -25.56 -40.46 14.07
C GLY A 221 -25.15 -39.01 14.35
N LYS A 222 -25.67 -38.09 13.52
CA LYS A 222 -25.38 -36.65 13.54
C LYS A 222 -25.71 -35.97 14.88
N GLN A 223 -26.67 -36.50 15.62
CA GLN A 223 -27.05 -36.03 16.95
C GLN A 223 -25.96 -36.18 18.03
N ASN A 224 -24.85 -36.86 17.71
CA ASN A 224 -23.68 -36.97 18.59
C ASN A 224 -22.54 -36.01 18.16
N GLU A 225 -22.73 -35.18 17.13
CA GLU A 225 -21.79 -34.10 16.80
C GLU A 225 -22.01 -32.92 17.75
N ILE A 226 -20.94 -32.49 18.42
CA ILE A 226 -21.00 -31.47 19.48
C ILE A 226 -19.91 -30.42 19.31
N GLY A 227 -20.16 -29.21 19.78
CA GLY A 227 -19.16 -28.14 19.80
C GLY A 227 -18.02 -28.38 20.82
N PRO A 228 -17.03 -27.47 20.88
CA PRO A 228 -16.02 -27.44 21.93
C PRO A 228 -16.67 -27.46 23.33
N THR A 229 -16.34 -28.45 24.16
CA THR A 229 -16.92 -28.60 25.50
C THR A 229 -15.93 -29.24 26.48
N GLN A 230 -16.23 -29.06 27.76
CA GLN A 230 -15.68 -29.88 28.84
C GLN A 230 -16.49 -31.19 28.97
N PHE A 231 -15.82 -32.25 29.40
CA PHE A 231 -16.38 -33.57 29.67
C PHE A 231 -16.07 -33.99 31.12
N ARG A 232 -17.08 -34.54 31.79
CA ARG A 232 -16.92 -35.27 33.05
C ARG A 232 -16.57 -36.74 32.77
N ILE A 233 -15.90 -37.41 33.71
CA ILE A 233 -15.52 -38.83 33.62
C ILE A 233 -16.32 -39.62 34.67
N PRO A 234 -17.52 -40.16 34.35
CA PRO A 234 -18.41 -40.74 35.36
C PRO A 234 -17.85 -41.99 36.07
N GLY A 235 -16.79 -42.61 35.53
CA GLY A 235 -16.10 -43.73 36.15
C GLY A 235 -15.11 -43.36 37.27
N LEU A 236 -14.87 -42.06 37.50
CA LEU A 236 -14.06 -41.58 38.63
C LEU A 236 -14.97 -41.17 39.80
N SER A 237 -14.46 -41.21 41.03
CA SER A 237 -15.19 -40.67 42.19
C SER A 237 -15.42 -39.16 42.06
N GLU A 238 -16.46 -38.62 42.70
CA GLU A 238 -16.79 -37.19 42.62
C GLU A 238 -15.62 -36.27 43.03
N ALA A 239 -14.85 -36.67 44.04
CA ALA A 239 -13.65 -35.97 44.46
C ALA A 239 -12.57 -35.94 43.36
N LYS A 240 -12.40 -37.04 42.60
CA LYS A 240 -11.49 -37.10 41.45
C LYS A 240 -12.04 -36.34 40.24
N GLN A 241 -13.34 -36.38 39.95
CA GLN A 241 -13.94 -35.63 38.83
C GLN A 241 -13.74 -34.11 38.94
N LYS A 242 -13.63 -33.56 40.16
CA LYS A 242 -13.31 -32.13 40.38
C LYS A 242 -11.86 -31.76 40.02
N LEU A 243 -10.95 -32.73 39.98
CA LEU A 243 -9.53 -32.54 39.71
C LEU A 243 -9.09 -33.11 38.35
N ILE A 244 -9.88 -34.04 37.79
CA ILE A 244 -9.55 -34.83 36.60
C ILE A 244 -10.74 -34.82 35.65
N TYR A 245 -10.57 -34.12 34.52
CA TYR A 245 -11.60 -33.88 33.51
C TYR A 245 -10.95 -33.86 32.11
N ALA A 246 -11.78 -33.75 31.07
CA ALA A 246 -11.31 -33.56 29.70
C ALA A 246 -11.93 -32.30 29.08
N GLU A 247 -11.21 -31.63 28.18
CA GLU A 247 -11.69 -30.48 27.42
C GLU A 247 -11.40 -30.67 25.94
N SER A 248 -12.35 -30.30 25.07
CA SER A 248 -12.12 -30.20 23.63
C SER A 248 -12.09 -28.74 23.18
N ALA A 249 -11.02 -28.36 22.50
CA ALA A 249 -10.90 -27.06 21.83
C ALA A 249 -11.57 -27.05 20.45
N SER A 250 -11.80 -28.22 19.86
CA SER A 250 -12.54 -28.44 18.62
C SER A 250 -13.81 -29.24 18.87
N GLY A 251 -14.76 -29.16 17.94
CA GLY A 251 -15.98 -29.98 17.98
C GLY A 251 -15.72 -31.45 17.66
N MET A 252 -16.57 -32.33 18.18
CA MET A 252 -16.62 -33.74 17.80
C MET A 252 -17.44 -33.88 16.52
N THR A 253 -16.86 -34.45 15.47
CA THR A 253 -17.48 -34.52 14.13
C THR A 253 -17.34 -35.91 13.52
N GLY A 254 -18.08 -36.21 12.45
CA GLY A 254 -18.13 -37.53 11.82
C GLY A 254 -19.33 -38.39 12.30
N GLY A 255 -20.37 -37.75 12.81
CA GLY A 255 -21.65 -38.39 13.16
C GLY A 255 -22.41 -38.94 11.95
N THR A 256 -22.00 -38.55 10.75
CA THR A 256 -22.40 -39.16 9.48
C THR A 256 -21.17 -39.49 8.65
N SER A 257 -21.13 -40.70 8.09
CA SER A 257 -20.19 -41.09 7.02
C SER A 257 -20.96 -41.20 5.71
N ARG A 258 -20.23 -41.41 4.62
CA ARG A 258 -20.81 -41.71 3.31
C ARG A 258 -20.11 -42.93 2.75
N LYS A 259 -20.88 -43.90 2.28
CA LYS A 259 -20.35 -45.11 1.65
C LYS A 259 -20.35 -44.93 0.14
N ALA A 260 -19.17 -44.72 -0.46
CA ALA A 260 -19.05 -44.45 -1.88
C ALA A 260 -17.81 -45.09 -2.48
N VAL A 261 -17.74 -45.10 -3.82
CA VAL A 261 -16.51 -45.35 -4.56
C VAL A 261 -15.52 -44.23 -4.26
N LEU A 262 -14.31 -44.56 -3.84
CA LEU A 262 -13.24 -43.59 -3.62
C LEU A 262 -12.77 -43.01 -4.96
N THR A 263 -12.86 -41.68 -5.12
CA THR A 263 -12.45 -40.95 -6.33
C THR A 263 -11.15 -40.17 -6.13
N ASP A 264 -10.51 -39.75 -7.23
CA ASP A 264 -9.31 -38.89 -7.16
C ASP A 264 -9.62 -37.54 -6.49
N VAL A 265 -10.83 -37.01 -6.67
CA VAL A 265 -11.30 -35.76 -6.04
C VAL A 265 -11.34 -35.90 -4.51
N ASP A 266 -11.73 -37.07 -3.99
CA ASP A 266 -11.71 -37.35 -2.55
C ASP A 266 -10.27 -37.38 -2.01
N ILE A 267 -9.34 -37.97 -2.76
CA ILE A 267 -7.92 -38.05 -2.40
C ILE A 267 -7.25 -36.67 -2.47
N GLU A 268 -7.55 -35.86 -3.48
CA GLU A 268 -7.05 -34.48 -3.60
C GLU A 268 -7.57 -33.62 -2.44
N ARG A 269 -8.89 -33.64 -2.19
CA ARG A 269 -9.52 -32.97 -1.03
C ARG A 269 -8.89 -33.40 0.29
N ALA A 270 -8.68 -34.70 0.51
CA ALA A 270 -8.00 -35.22 1.68
C ALA A 270 -6.58 -34.66 1.81
N THR A 271 -5.81 -34.73 0.72
CA THR A 271 -4.42 -34.27 0.63
C THR A 271 -4.30 -32.77 0.92
N THR A 272 -5.21 -31.94 0.40
CA THR A 272 -5.27 -30.51 0.70
C THR A 272 -5.51 -30.25 2.20
N VAL A 273 -6.48 -30.94 2.82
CA VAL A 273 -6.77 -30.82 4.25
C VAL A 273 -5.55 -31.20 5.09
N ILE A 274 -4.98 -32.40 4.92
CA ILE A 274 -3.82 -32.83 5.73
C ILE A 274 -2.59 -31.95 5.46
N THR A 275 -2.38 -31.48 4.23
CA THR A 275 -1.29 -30.55 3.90
C THR A 275 -1.46 -29.24 4.68
N SER A 276 -2.67 -28.69 4.77
CA SER A 276 -2.92 -27.47 5.55
C SER A 276 -2.67 -27.65 7.05
N GLU A 277 -3.07 -28.78 7.62
CA GLU A 277 -2.88 -29.10 9.05
C GLU A 277 -1.39 -29.27 9.38
N LEU A 278 -0.67 -30.04 8.57
CA LEU A 278 0.77 -30.25 8.72
C LEU A 278 1.58 -28.96 8.46
N LEU A 279 1.18 -28.13 7.49
CA LEU A 279 1.82 -26.85 7.21
C LEU A 279 1.67 -25.87 8.39
N ALA A 280 0.52 -25.85 9.05
CA ALA A 280 0.30 -25.03 10.24
C ALA A 280 1.18 -25.47 11.42
N GLU A 281 1.28 -26.78 11.68
CA GLU A 281 2.16 -27.31 12.74
C GLU A 281 3.64 -27.11 12.40
N GLY A 282 4.06 -27.33 11.15
CA GLY A 282 5.44 -27.09 10.70
C GLY A 282 5.85 -25.62 10.86
N LYS A 283 4.99 -24.66 10.48
CA LYS A 283 5.21 -23.22 10.74
C LYS A 283 5.44 -22.93 12.22
N LYS A 284 4.53 -23.41 13.08
CA LYS A 284 4.61 -23.22 14.53
C LYS A 284 5.89 -23.78 15.14
N GLN A 285 6.34 -24.96 14.72
CA GLN A 285 7.60 -25.55 15.18
C GLN A 285 8.82 -24.70 14.76
N LEU A 286 8.88 -24.29 13.49
CA LEU A 286 9.95 -23.44 12.96
C LEU A 286 10.01 -22.07 13.66
N GLU A 287 8.86 -21.38 13.78
CA GLU A 287 8.76 -20.09 14.47
C GLU A 287 9.19 -20.19 15.93
N SER A 288 8.80 -21.27 16.62
CA SER A 288 9.19 -21.50 18.02
C SER A 288 10.70 -21.71 18.15
N ALA A 289 11.29 -22.56 17.31
CA ALA A 289 12.73 -22.86 17.34
C ALA A 289 13.60 -21.63 17.00
N VAL A 290 13.18 -20.84 16.01
CA VAL A 290 13.92 -19.66 15.56
C VAL A 290 13.81 -18.49 16.54
N ASN A 291 12.61 -18.19 17.05
CA ASN A 291 12.44 -17.09 18.00
C ASN A 291 13.02 -17.42 19.39
N ALA A 292 13.06 -18.69 19.81
CA ALA A 292 13.78 -19.10 21.03
C ALA A 292 15.31 -18.87 20.93
N SER A 293 15.85 -18.83 19.71
CA SER A 293 17.29 -18.65 19.45
C SER A 293 17.69 -17.22 19.10
N SER A 294 16.74 -16.27 19.02
CA SER A 294 16.94 -14.95 18.44
C SER A 294 16.52 -13.83 19.39
N THR A 295 17.41 -12.86 19.65
CA THR A 295 17.10 -11.69 20.50
C THR A 295 16.02 -10.79 19.90
N ASN A 296 15.88 -10.79 18.57
CA ASN A 296 14.88 -10.04 17.82
C ASN A 296 13.88 -10.98 17.17
N LYS A 297 12.61 -10.59 17.12
CA LYS A 297 11.56 -11.32 16.40
C LYS A 297 11.86 -11.33 14.90
N LEU A 298 12.04 -12.51 14.33
CA LEU A 298 12.21 -12.68 12.88
C LEU A 298 10.85 -12.91 12.21
N MET A 299 10.70 -12.43 10.98
CA MET A 299 9.58 -12.76 10.10
C MET A 299 9.93 -14.01 9.28
N GLY A 300 8.93 -14.85 8.96
CA GLY A 300 9.12 -16.10 8.23
C GLY A 300 8.30 -16.15 6.94
N VAL A 301 8.93 -16.55 5.84
CA VAL A 301 8.26 -16.96 4.60
C VAL A 301 8.39 -18.47 4.47
N PHE A 302 7.32 -19.15 4.06
CA PHE A 302 7.25 -20.61 4.14
C PHE A 302 6.93 -21.25 2.80
N THR A 303 7.64 -22.33 2.48
CA THR A 303 7.33 -23.26 1.39
C THR A 303 7.15 -24.67 1.96
N SER A 304 6.47 -25.54 1.23
CA SER A 304 6.22 -26.91 1.67
C SER A 304 6.28 -27.91 0.52
N ASN A 305 6.86 -29.08 0.75
CA ASN A 305 7.01 -30.16 -0.22
C ASN A 305 6.42 -31.46 0.36
N ALA A 306 5.46 -32.05 -0.34
CA ALA A 306 4.84 -33.31 0.05
C ALA A 306 5.77 -34.50 -0.26
N LYS A 307 6.04 -35.33 0.76
CA LYS A 307 6.79 -36.58 0.67
C LYS A 307 5.95 -37.75 1.18
N GLU A 308 6.27 -38.94 0.70
CA GLU A 308 5.71 -40.21 1.20
C GLU A 308 4.17 -40.24 1.29
N VAL A 309 3.47 -39.61 0.35
CA VAL A 309 2.00 -39.62 0.31
C VAL A 309 1.52 -41.05 0.09
N LYS A 310 0.77 -41.58 1.05
CA LYS A 310 0.24 -42.95 1.09
C LYS A 310 -1.25 -42.89 1.36
N ASN A 311 -2.00 -43.72 0.64
CA ASN A 311 -3.42 -43.95 0.87
C ASN A 311 -3.60 -45.41 1.33
N ASP A 312 -4.38 -45.64 2.37
CA ASP A 312 -4.68 -47.01 2.86
C ASP A 312 -5.67 -47.77 1.95
N THR A 313 -6.42 -47.04 1.13
CA THR A 313 -7.54 -47.56 0.34
C THR A 313 -7.25 -47.43 -1.16
N LYS A 314 -7.58 -48.46 -1.94
CA LYS A 314 -7.39 -48.42 -3.40
C LYS A 314 -8.38 -47.45 -4.06
N LEU A 315 -7.91 -46.66 -5.02
CA LEU A 315 -8.75 -45.87 -5.91
C LEU A 315 -9.81 -46.77 -6.58
N GLY A 316 -11.06 -46.31 -6.65
CA GLY A 316 -12.18 -47.10 -7.18
C GLY A 316 -12.77 -48.13 -6.21
N ALA A 317 -12.22 -48.33 -5.00
CA ALA A 317 -12.83 -49.19 -3.99
C ALA A 317 -14.05 -48.51 -3.34
N VAL A 318 -15.10 -49.29 -3.03
CA VAL A 318 -16.21 -48.82 -2.21
C VAL A 318 -15.77 -48.81 -0.75
N THR A 319 -15.76 -47.64 -0.12
CA THR A 319 -15.40 -47.47 1.30
C THR A 319 -16.30 -46.48 2.03
N GLU A 320 -16.33 -46.59 3.35
CA GLU A 320 -16.93 -45.61 4.28
C GLU A 320 -15.88 -44.61 4.79
N GLN A 321 -14.61 -45.01 4.83
CA GLN A 321 -13.49 -44.22 5.32
C GLN A 321 -12.20 -44.64 4.61
N PHE A 322 -11.34 -43.67 4.31
CA PHE A 322 -9.97 -43.87 3.84
C PHE A 322 -9.03 -42.94 4.60
N THR A 323 -7.76 -43.31 4.71
CA THR A 323 -6.73 -42.55 5.43
C THR A 323 -5.61 -42.16 4.50
N ILE A 324 -5.41 -40.85 4.35
CA ILE A 324 -4.20 -40.30 3.74
C ILE A 324 -3.16 -40.12 4.85
N SER A 325 -1.96 -40.64 4.62
CA SER A 325 -0.77 -40.42 5.45
C SER A 325 0.29 -39.73 4.60
N MET A 326 0.98 -38.74 5.15
CA MET A 326 2.08 -38.07 4.44
C MET A 326 3.14 -37.55 5.39
N LYS A 327 4.32 -37.27 4.82
CA LYS A 327 5.38 -36.49 5.44
C LYS A 327 5.46 -35.15 4.71
N LEU A 328 5.29 -34.04 5.40
CA LEU A 328 5.45 -32.71 4.82
C LEU A 328 6.81 -32.13 5.25
N GLU A 329 7.64 -31.81 4.27
CA GLU A 329 8.85 -31.02 4.47
C GLU A 329 8.46 -29.54 4.36
N VAL A 330 8.57 -28.79 5.46
CA VAL A 330 8.26 -27.35 5.52
C VAL A 330 9.56 -26.58 5.69
N THR A 331 9.85 -25.69 4.74
CA THR A 331 11.01 -24.80 4.80
C THR A 331 10.55 -23.41 5.22
N GLY A 332 11.16 -22.85 6.26
CA GLY A 332 11.01 -21.46 6.67
C GLY A 332 12.27 -20.66 6.35
N VAL A 333 12.09 -19.56 5.63
CA VAL A 333 13.12 -18.55 5.38
C VAL A 333 12.84 -17.37 6.32
N PHE A 334 13.72 -17.19 7.31
CA PHE A 334 13.55 -16.22 8.39
C PHE A 334 14.48 -15.02 8.23
N TYR A 335 13.98 -13.81 8.46
CA TYR A 335 14.69 -12.56 8.22
C TYR A 335 14.28 -11.46 9.21
N SER A 336 15.15 -10.47 9.39
CA SER A 336 14.84 -9.24 10.12
C SER A 336 14.11 -8.26 9.21
N ALA A 337 12.93 -7.80 9.61
CA ALA A 337 12.18 -6.78 8.87
C ALA A 337 12.92 -5.43 8.85
N ALA A 338 13.71 -5.12 9.89
CA ALA A 338 14.52 -3.91 9.94
C ALA A 338 15.69 -3.98 8.95
N ASP A 339 16.36 -5.13 8.85
CA ASP A 339 17.49 -5.34 7.95
C ASP A 339 17.01 -5.32 6.48
N LEU A 340 15.88 -5.98 6.18
CA LEU A 340 15.25 -5.94 4.86
C LEU A 340 14.83 -4.51 4.47
N ASN A 341 14.17 -3.77 5.36
CA ASN A 341 13.79 -2.39 5.09
C ASN A 341 15.02 -1.49 4.89
N THR A 342 16.10 -1.69 5.67
CA THR A 342 17.35 -0.94 5.50
C THR A 342 17.99 -1.22 4.15
N HIS A 343 18.01 -2.48 3.72
CA HIS A 343 18.52 -2.91 2.43
C HIS A 343 17.73 -2.31 1.25
N ILE A 344 16.39 -2.38 1.31
CA ILE A 344 15.52 -1.79 0.27
C ILE A 344 15.66 -0.26 0.23
N MET A 345 15.71 0.40 1.39
CA MET A 345 15.94 1.85 1.48
C MET A 345 17.27 2.26 0.81
N GLN A 346 18.34 1.51 1.06
CA GLN A 346 19.64 1.75 0.41
C GLN A 346 19.56 1.55 -1.10
N ALA A 347 18.92 0.48 -1.57
CA ALA A 347 18.71 0.20 -3.00
C ALA A 347 17.84 1.26 -3.72
N ILE A 348 16.91 1.91 -3.00
CA ILE A 348 16.14 3.05 -3.51
C ILE A 348 17.01 4.31 -3.58
N GLN A 349 17.79 4.59 -2.53
CA GLN A 349 18.59 5.81 -2.41
C GLN A 349 19.83 5.85 -3.33
N THR A 350 20.32 4.69 -3.80
CA THR A 350 21.38 4.61 -4.82
C THR A 350 20.89 4.97 -6.23
N ASN A 351 19.57 4.93 -6.48
CA ASN A 351 19.00 5.48 -7.71
C ASN A 351 19.11 7.01 -7.68
N THR A 352 19.80 7.59 -8.66
CA THR A 352 20.03 9.05 -8.77
C THR A 352 18.75 9.87 -8.79
N SER A 353 17.61 9.29 -9.19
CA SER A 353 16.29 9.91 -9.14
C SER A 353 15.78 10.18 -7.72
N TYR A 354 16.27 9.41 -6.73
CA TYR A 354 15.82 9.45 -5.34
C TYR A 354 16.97 9.70 -4.34
N ALA A 355 18.19 9.96 -4.82
CA ALA A 355 19.34 10.26 -3.98
C ALA A 355 19.06 11.44 -3.01
N GLY A 356 19.34 11.24 -1.72
CA GLY A 356 19.02 12.22 -0.67
C GLY A 356 17.54 12.31 -0.28
N SER A 357 16.67 11.44 -0.78
CA SER A 357 15.26 11.38 -0.35
C SER A 357 15.11 10.68 0.99
N THR A 358 14.16 11.14 1.80
CA THR A 358 13.61 10.34 2.89
C THR A 358 12.69 9.29 2.27
N VAL A 359 12.94 8.02 2.59
CA VAL A 359 12.16 6.89 2.08
C VAL A 359 11.59 6.11 3.26
N SER A 360 10.34 5.69 3.20
CA SER A 360 9.69 4.88 4.24
C SER A 360 8.79 3.77 3.65
N PRO A 361 8.75 2.58 4.27
CA PRO A 361 7.95 1.48 3.76
C PRO A 361 6.45 1.74 3.93
N VAL A 362 5.66 1.26 2.99
CA VAL A 362 4.19 1.22 3.02
C VAL A 362 3.74 -0.23 3.16
N GLY A 363 3.08 -0.54 4.27
CA GLY A 363 2.64 -1.90 4.57
C GLY A 363 3.78 -2.90 4.79
N GLN A 364 3.45 -4.19 4.66
CA GLN A 364 4.41 -5.29 4.75
C GLN A 364 4.86 -5.70 3.34
N ALA A 365 6.08 -6.23 3.22
CA ALA A 365 6.57 -6.76 1.96
C ALA A 365 5.85 -8.09 1.60
N GLU A 366 5.36 -8.16 0.36
CA GLU A 366 4.97 -9.42 -0.28
C GLU A 366 6.25 -10.18 -0.65
N MET A 367 6.38 -11.44 -0.21
CA MET A 367 7.62 -12.21 -0.36
C MET A 367 7.33 -13.60 -0.95
N THR A 368 8.01 -13.95 -2.02
CA THR A 368 7.90 -15.25 -2.69
C THR A 368 9.27 -15.92 -2.76
N VAL A 369 9.41 -17.09 -2.14
CA VAL A 369 10.68 -17.87 -2.19
C VAL A 369 10.79 -18.56 -3.54
N ASN A 370 11.81 -18.19 -4.32
CA ASN A 370 12.11 -18.81 -5.61
C ASN A 370 12.94 -20.10 -5.42
N HIS A 371 13.94 -20.03 -4.53
CA HIS A 371 14.80 -21.14 -4.18
C HIS A 371 15.29 -21.01 -2.73
N SER A 372 15.56 -22.13 -2.06
CA SER A 372 16.08 -22.14 -0.68
C SER A 372 16.84 -23.43 -0.40
N ASP A 373 17.99 -23.31 0.24
CA ASP A 373 18.78 -24.43 0.74
C ASP A 373 19.20 -24.21 2.20
N GLU A 374 18.82 -25.17 3.04
CA GLU A 374 19.19 -25.17 4.46
C GLU A 374 20.68 -25.45 4.67
N LYS A 375 21.34 -26.25 3.82
CA LYS A 375 22.74 -26.62 4.03
C LYS A 375 23.69 -25.44 3.83
N THR A 376 23.46 -24.66 2.77
CA THR A 376 24.17 -23.40 2.54
C THR A 376 23.64 -22.24 3.38
N GLN A 377 22.47 -22.40 4.03
CA GLN A 377 21.76 -21.33 4.73
C GLN A 377 21.49 -20.12 3.82
N THR A 378 20.98 -20.38 2.61
CA THR A 378 20.68 -19.35 1.60
C THR A 378 19.28 -19.52 1.01
N ALA A 379 18.66 -18.41 0.61
CA ALA A 379 17.41 -18.40 -0.16
C ALA A 379 17.37 -17.22 -1.13
N ASP A 380 16.85 -17.48 -2.34
CA ASP A 380 16.46 -16.45 -3.30
C ASP A 380 14.98 -16.15 -3.08
N VAL A 381 14.67 -14.90 -2.73
CA VAL A 381 13.31 -14.45 -2.45
C VAL A 381 13.00 -13.22 -3.29
N ARG A 382 11.92 -13.28 -4.09
CA ARG A 382 11.37 -12.09 -4.72
C ARG A 382 10.61 -11.27 -3.68
N VAL A 383 11.01 -10.01 -3.52
CA VAL A 383 10.45 -9.08 -2.54
C VAL A 383 9.74 -7.96 -3.29
N LYS A 384 8.46 -7.77 -3.00
CA LYS A 384 7.62 -6.71 -3.55
C LYS A 384 7.01 -5.86 -2.43
N GLN A 385 7.27 -4.55 -2.45
CA GLN A 385 6.82 -3.64 -1.39
C GLN A 385 6.65 -2.22 -1.94
N GLU A 386 5.64 -1.51 -1.47
CA GLU A 386 5.47 -0.07 -1.75
C GLU A 386 6.27 0.78 -0.76
N TRP A 387 6.81 1.90 -1.23
CA TRP A 387 7.64 2.81 -0.45
C TRP A 387 7.25 4.26 -0.75
N MET A 388 6.99 5.04 0.30
CA MET A 388 6.80 6.49 0.19
C MET A 388 8.16 7.18 0.08
N VAL A 389 8.31 8.02 -0.94
CA VAL A 389 9.48 8.85 -1.18
C VAL A 389 9.11 10.32 -0.96
N LYS A 390 9.88 10.98 -0.10
CA LYS A 390 9.92 12.44 0.03
C LYS A 390 11.32 12.89 -0.37
N THR A 391 11.49 13.39 -1.60
CA THR A 391 12.78 13.98 -1.98
C THR A 391 13.04 15.25 -1.18
N GLN A 392 14.31 15.53 -0.89
CA GLN A 392 14.75 16.73 -0.18
C GLN A 392 15.44 17.74 -1.10
N ASN A 393 15.90 17.31 -2.28
CA ASN A 393 16.70 18.14 -3.20
C ASN A 393 15.92 18.46 -4.48
N TYR A 394 14.99 19.41 -4.36
CA TYR A 394 14.19 19.90 -5.48
C TYR A 394 14.81 21.11 -6.21
N ASP A 395 15.88 21.72 -5.69
CA ASP A 395 16.48 22.93 -6.29
C ASP A 395 16.99 22.69 -7.72
N ASN A 396 17.36 21.44 -8.03
CA ASN A 396 17.74 20.99 -9.38
C ASN A 396 16.55 20.53 -10.25
N LEU A 397 15.34 20.38 -9.69
CA LEU A 397 14.15 19.90 -10.40
C LEU A 397 13.31 21.03 -11.04
N ILE A 398 13.62 22.30 -10.74
CA ILE A 398 12.91 23.47 -11.27
C ILE A 398 13.91 24.47 -11.87
N ASP A 399 13.83 24.67 -13.19
CA ASP A 399 14.57 25.75 -13.85
C ASP A 399 13.94 27.12 -13.51
N LYS A 400 14.55 27.80 -12.53
CA LYS A 400 14.18 29.15 -12.09
C LYS A 400 14.12 30.17 -13.24
N ARG A 401 14.82 29.96 -14.36
CA ARG A 401 14.78 30.84 -15.55
C ARG A 401 13.40 30.88 -16.19
N GLN A 402 12.67 29.76 -16.19
CA GLN A 402 11.34 29.64 -16.79
C GLN A 402 10.25 30.35 -15.98
N LEU A 403 10.53 30.66 -14.71
CA LEU A 403 9.60 31.35 -13.81
C LEU A 403 9.71 32.88 -13.90
N GLY A 404 10.81 33.41 -14.43
CA GLY A 404 11.08 34.84 -14.49
C GLY A 404 10.06 35.63 -15.32
N GLY A 405 9.40 36.61 -14.71
CA GLY A 405 8.39 37.46 -15.34
C GLY A 405 6.96 36.92 -15.35
N LEU A 406 6.74 35.68 -14.88
CA LEU A 406 5.41 35.09 -14.70
C LEU A 406 4.64 35.76 -13.54
N THR A 407 3.31 35.69 -13.57
CA THR A 407 2.45 36.07 -12.43
C THR A 407 2.34 34.90 -11.43
N SER A 408 1.83 35.16 -10.22
CA SER A 408 1.59 34.10 -9.22
C SER A 408 0.74 32.95 -9.77
N ASP A 409 -0.32 33.26 -10.52
CA ASP A 409 -1.23 32.26 -11.09
C ASP A 409 -0.56 31.44 -12.20
N ASP A 410 0.30 32.09 -13.01
CA ASP A 410 1.05 31.42 -14.07
C ASP A 410 2.13 30.50 -13.51
N VAL A 411 2.84 30.93 -12.46
CA VAL A 411 3.78 30.08 -11.72
C VAL A 411 3.06 28.89 -11.09
N SER A 412 1.92 29.13 -10.41
CA SER A 412 1.14 28.05 -9.81
C SER A 412 0.65 27.06 -10.85
N ARG A 413 0.24 27.52 -12.04
CA ARG A 413 -0.19 26.67 -13.16
C ARG A 413 0.97 25.89 -13.79
N ALA A 414 2.13 26.53 -13.99
CA ALA A 414 3.33 25.88 -14.52
C ALA A 414 3.83 24.77 -13.59
N LEU A 415 3.94 25.06 -12.28
CA LEU A 415 4.40 24.10 -11.30
C LEU A 415 3.39 22.97 -11.05
N LYS A 416 2.08 23.24 -11.07
CA LYS A 416 1.03 22.19 -11.04
C LYS A 416 1.04 21.26 -12.25
N GLY A 417 1.73 21.61 -13.33
CA GLY A 417 1.98 20.71 -14.46
C GLY A 417 2.97 19.59 -14.16
N LEU A 418 3.72 19.68 -13.05
CA LEU A 418 4.65 18.65 -12.58
C LEU A 418 3.89 17.64 -11.70
N GLU A 419 4.00 16.35 -12.02
CA GLU A 419 3.21 15.30 -11.34
C GLU A 419 3.45 15.25 -9.83
N TRP A 420 4.68 15.54 -9.39
CA TRP A 420 5.11 15.57 -7.99
C TRP A 420 4.66 16.82 -7.21
N VAL A 421 4.10 17.85 -7.86
CA VAL A 421 3.61 19.07 -7.19
C VAL A 421 2.12 18.94 -6.85
N ASP A 422 1.76 19.19 -5.59
CA ASP A 422 0.37 19.33 -5.16
C ASP A 422 -0.11 20.77 -5.39
N SER A 423 0.61 21.73 -4.80
CA SER A 423 0.28 23.14 -4.89
C SER A 423 1.53 24.02 -4.77
N ALA A 424 1.51 25.18 -5.44
CA ALA A 424 2.55 26.18 -5.33
C ALA A 424 1.93 27.56 -5.05
N ARG A 425 2.50 28.29 -4.09
CA ARG A 425 2.14 29.65 -3.71
C ARG A 425 3.34 30.57 -3.95
N VAL A 426 3.08 31.80 -4.40
CA VAL A 426 4.13 32.81 -4.58
C VAL A 426 3.87 33.98 -3.64
N ALA A 427 4.84 34.29 -2.80
CA ALA A 427 4.87 35.50 -1.98
C ALA A 427 5.89 36.48 -2.59
N PHE A 428 5.50 37.74 -2.75
CA PHE A 428 6.37 38.80 -3.26
C PHE A 428 6.76 39.77 -2.16
N THR A 429 8.02 40.17 -2.13
CA THR A 429 8.54 41.19 -1.21
C THR A 429 9.21 42.31 -2.00
N PRO A 430 8.68 43.55 -1.95
CA PRO A 430 7.45 43.97 -1.28
C PRO A 430 6.15 43.50 -1.98
N GLY A 431 5.05 43.45 -1.23
CA GLY A 431 3.78 42.85 -1.67
C GLY A 431 3.02 43.56 -2.80
N TRP A 432 3.46 44.74 -3.26
CA TRP A 432 2.91 45.40 -4.45
C TRP A 432 3.41 44.82 -5.77
N ILE A 433 4.45 43.98 -5.74
CA ILE A 433 4.99 43.29 -6.91
C ILE A 433 4.01 42.19 -7.35
N LYS A 434 3.75 42.11 -8.66
CA LYS A 434 2.80 41.14 -9.27
C LYS A 434 3.46 40.09 -10.17
N LYS A 435 4.79 40.14 -10.33
CA LYS A 435 5.56 39.29 -11.25
C LYS A 435 6.86 38.84 -10.62
N VAL A 436 7.28 37.62 -10.92
CA VAL A 436 8.57 37.06 -10.49
C VAL A 436 9.72 37.88 -11.11
N PRO A 437 10.77 38.26 -10.34
CA PRO A 437 11.97 38.88 -10.88
C PRO A 437 12.65 38.03 -11.96
N LYS A 438 13.27 38.65 -12.97
CA LYS A 438 14.03 37.90 -14.00
C LYS A 438 15.42 37.42 -13.51
N ASN A 439 15.95 37.98 -12.43
CA ASN A 439 17.20 37.51 -11.84
C ASN A 439 16.90 36.31 -10.92
N ILE A 440 17.55 35.17 -11.21
CA ILE A 440 17.46 33.90 -10.50
C ILE A 440 17.76 34.06 -8.99
N ASP A 441 18.74 34.88 -8.63
CA ASP A 441 19.17 35.09 -7.23
C ASP A 441 18.07 35.74 -6.36
N LYS A 442 17.04 36.30 -7.00
CA LYS A 442 15.87 36.92 -6.36
C LYS A 442 14.65 35.99 -6.31
N ILE A 443 14.81 34.74 -6.75
CA ILE A 443 13.80 33.67 -6.72
C ILE A 443 14.24 32.62 -5.69
N LYS A 444 13.67 32.70 -4.48
CA LYS A 444 13.81 31.65 -3.47
C LYS A 444 12.72 30.61 -3.69
N ILE A 445 13.08 29.33 -3.70
CA ILE A 445 12.11 28.23 -3.66
C ILE A 445 12.20 27.60 -2.27
N GLU A 446 11.05 27.29 -1.68
CA GLU A 446 10.92 26.67 -0.37
C GLU A 446 9.90 25.52 -0.47
N PHE A 447 10.10 24.47 0.31
CA PHE A 447 9.21 23.31 0.34
C PHE A 447 8.47 23.29 1.67
N ALA A 448 7.14 23.23 1.60
CA ALA A 448 6.28 23.11 2.77
C ALA A 448 5.84 21.66 2.95
N GLU A 449 5.97 21.16 4.17
CA GLU A 449 5.37 19.89 4.63
C GLU A 449 3.85 19.90 4.42
#